data_AF-A0A4Q3NHW4-F1
#
_entry.id   AF-A0A4Q3NHW4-F1
#
_cell.length_a   1.000
_cell.length_b   1.000
_cell.length_c   1.000
_cell.angle_alpha   90.00
_cell.angle_beta   90.00
_cell.angle_gamma   90.00
#
_symmetry.space_group_name_H-M   'P 1'
#
loop_
_entity.id
_entity.type
_entity.pdbx_description
1 polymer ?
#
loop_
_entity_poly.entity_id
_entity_poly.type
_entity_poly.pdbx_seq_one_letter_code
_entity_poly.pdbx_strand_id
1 'polypeptide(L)'
;QGTIAMEILRQHQGRLDAVFVAIGGGGLISGVANYIKAVRPDIRVIGVQMNDSDAMMQSVSAKSRVALQDVGLFSDGTAVKLVGEETFRVASELVDSYIAVDTDAVCAAIKDIFVDTRSIVEPAGALAVAAIKQYVARNKTKGETYAAILCGANMNFDRLRFVAERAEVGEEREALFAVTIPEERGSFKRFCTLIGDLPGGPRNVTEFNYRISDAAQAHVFVGLTTHGKGESAKIAANFSRHGFQALDLTHDDLAKEHVRHMVGGRSALARDERLLRFVFPERPGALMKFLSHMRPGWNITLFHYRNQGADYGRILVGLQVPRADSKSFQSFLDTLGYPYVEETENPVYRLFLRT
;
A
#
# COMPACT_ATOMS: atom_id res chain seq x y z
N GLN A 1 19.26 -13.16 26.38
CA GLN A 1 18.83 -13.26 24.97
C GLN A 1 19.19 -14.57 24.29
N GLY A 2 20.38 -15.15 24.53
CA GLY A 2 20.77 -16.43 23.92
C GLY A 2 19.91 -17.65 24.28
N THR A 3 19.08 -17.57 25.33
CA THR A 3 18.09 -18.60 25.67
C THR A 3 17.09 -18.85 24.54
N ILE A 4 16.80 -17.86 23.71
CA ILE A 4 15.93 -18.01 22.53
C ILE A 4 16.54 -19.01 21.53
N ALA A 5 17.85 -18.93 21.29
CA ALA A 5 18.52 -19.88 20.42
C ALA A 5 18.50 -21.31 20.99
N MET A 6 18.66 -21.46 22.30
CA MET A 6 18.49 -22.75 22.97
C MET A 6 17.10 -23.34 22.74
N GLU A 7 16.05 -22.51 22.84
CA GLU A 7 14.67 -22.95 22.60
C GLU A 7 14.44 -23.32 21.13
N ILE A 8 14.90 -22.51 20.18
CA ILE A 8 14.82 -22.80 18.73
C ILE A 8 15.44 -24.17 18.42
N LEU A 9 16.66 -24.43 18.89
CA LEU A 9 17.35 -25.70 18.62
C LEU A 9 16.72 -26.90 19.33
N ARG A 10 16.02 -26.68 20.45
CA ARG A 10 15.25 -27.74 21.14
C ARG A 10 13.95 -28.06 20.40
N GLN A 11 13.25 -27.04 19.92
CA GLN A 11 11.95 -27.15 19.25
C GLN A 11 12.10 -27.66 17.81
N HIS A 12 13.19 -27.31 17.12
CA HIS A 12 13.45 -27.72 15.75
C HIS A 12 14.78 -28.49 15.65
N GLN A 13 14.70 -29.81 15.77
CA GLN A 13 15.87 -30.70 15.72
C GLN A 13 16.32 -31.06 14.29
N GLY A 14 15.50 -30.73 13.28
CA GLY A 14 15.79 -31.01 11.88
C GLY A 14 16.88 -30.12 11.29
N ARG A 15 17.00 -30.17 9.96
CA ARG A 15 17.86 -29.25 9.20
C ARG A 15 17.35 -27.82 9.38
N LEU A 16 18.26 -26.91 9.76
CA LEU A 16 18.04 -25.47 9.88
C LEU A 16 19.22 -24.78 9.20
N ASP A 17 18.99 -24.08 8.10
CA ASP A 17 20.05 -23.51 7.28
C ASP A 17 20.44 -22.11 7.76
N ALA A 18 19.47 -21.31 8.23
CA ALA A 18 19.75 -19.99 8.80
C ALA A 18 18.71 -19.52 9.83
N VAL A 19 19.16 -18.66 10.75
CA VAL A 19 18.34 -17.91 11.70
C VAL A 19 18.50 -16.41 11.44
N PHE A 20 17.39 -15.73 11.20
CA PHE A 20 17.34 -14.30 10.93
C PHE A 20 16.91 -13.54 12.18
N VAL A 21 17.68 -12.51 12.55
CA VAL A 21 17.53 -11.82 13.83
C VAL A 21 17.60 -10.32 13.63
N ALA A 22 16.57 -9.61 14.10
CA ALA A 22 16.54 -8.15 14.13
C ALA A 22 17.65 -7.57 15.02
N ILE A 23 18.21 -6.43 14.60
CA ILE A 23 19.30 -5.75 15.30
C ILE A 23 18.93 -4.30 15.57
N GLY A 24 18.71 -3.99 16.85
CA GLY A 24 18.85 -2.64 17.41
C GLY A 24 20.27 -2.46 17.97
N GLY A 25 20.40 -2.50 19.30
CA GLY A 25 21.71 -2.41 19.97
C GLY A 25 22.59 -3.66 19.87
N GLY A 26 22.07 -4.76 19.32
CA GLY A 26 22.82 -6.00 19.07
C GLY A 26 22.72 -7.09 20.15
N GLY A 27 21.99 -6.86 21.25
CA GLY A 27 21.91 -7.84 22.35
C GLY A 27 21.26 -9.17 21.96
N LEU A 28 20.21 -9.13 21.14
CA LEU A 28 19.50 -10.32 20.67
C LEU A 28 20.37 -11.16 19.72
N ILE A 29 20.84 -10.57 18.62
CA ILE A 29 21.73 -11.23 17.65
C ILE A 29 22.99 -11.78 18.32
N SER A 30 23.61 -11.04 19.25
CA SER A 30 24.84 -11.50 19.91
C SER A 30 24.59 -12.73 20.77
N GLY A 31 23.49 -12.73 21.54
CA GLY A 31 23.12 -13.89 22.34
C GLY A 31 22.75 -15.11 21.49
N VAL A 32 22.00 -14.90 20.40
CA VAL A 32 21.60 -15.96 19.48
C VAL A 32 22.80 -16.54 18.74
N ALA A 33 23.66 -15.67 18.18
CA ALA A 33 24.87 -16.08 17.47
C ALA A 33 25.81 -16.87 18.39
N ASN A 34 26.07 -16.37 19.60
CA ASN A 34 26.96 -17.05 20.55
C ASN A 34 26.50 -18.48 20.86
N TYR A 35 25.20 -18.68 21.13
CA TYR A 35 24.68 -20.01 21.43
C TYR A 35 24.67 -20.92 20.19
N ILE A 36 24.17 -20.42 19.04
CA ILE A 36 24.11 -21.22 17.81
C ILE A 36 25.51 -21.65 17.39
N LYS A 37 26.49 -20.74 17.37
CA LYS A 37 27.85 -21.06 16.95
C LYS A 37 28.56 -22.03 17.90
N ALA A 38 28.19 -22.06 19.18
CA ALA A 38 28.72 -23.04 20.12
C ALA A 38 28.14 -24.46 19.94
N VAL A 39 26.86 -24.58 19.55
CA VAL A 39 26.14 -25.88 19.55
C VAL A 39 25.95 -26.45 18.14
N ARG A 40 25.67 -25.60 17.16
CA ARG A 40 25.37 -25.92 15.76
C ARG A 40 26.01 -24.89 14.84
N PRO A 41 27.36 -24.87 14.72
CA PRO A 41 28.08 -23.85 13.94
C PRO A 41 27.77 -23.87 12.44
N ASP A 42 27.19 -24.96 11.94
CA ASP A 42 26.70 -25.12 10.57
C ASP A 42 25.56 -24.16 10.22
N ILE A 43 24.79 -23.72 11.22
CA ILE A 43 23.64 -22.83 11.02
C ILE A 43 24.13 -21.40 10.84
N ARG A 44 23.68 -20.73 9.77
CA ARG A 44 23.97 -19.32 9.54
C ARG A 44 23.14 -18.44 10.47
N VAL A 45 23.74 -17.40 11.00
CA VAL A 45 23.08 -16.37 11.79
C VAL A 45 23.16 -15.07 11.02
N ILE A 46 22.01 -14.54 10.63
CA ILE A 46 21.90 -13.40 9.73
C ILE A 46 21.27 -12.23 10.49
N GLY A 47 22.02 -11.14 10.57
CA GLY A 47 21.58 -9.89 11.18
C GLY A 47 20.68 -9.09 10.24
N VAL A 48 19.61 -8.51 10.78
CA VAL A 48 18.67 -7.70 9.99
C VAL A 48 18.51 -6.31 10.60
N GLN A 49 18.68 -5.27 9.77
CA GLN A 49 18.43 -3.88 10.15
C GLN A 49 17.54 -3.18 9.12
N MET A 50 16.92 -2.09 9.54
CA MET A 50 16.32 -1.15 8.59
C MET A 50 17.42 -0.43 7.82
N ASN A 51 17.17 -0.10 6.55
CA ASN A 51 18.08 0.70 5.71
C ASN A 51 18.36 2.11 6.27
N ASP A 52 17.45 2.66 7.07
CA ASP A 52 17.55 3.96 7.74
C ASP A 52 17.99 3.87 9.22
N SER A 53 18.38 2.67 9.69
CA SER A 53 18.89 2.44 11.05
C SER A 53 19.83 1.21 11.10
N ASP A 54 20.89 1.23 10.29
CA ASP A 54 21.81 0.12 10.04
C ASP A 54 23.17 0.23 10.79
N ALA A 55 23.15 0.77 12.01
CA ALA A 55 24.37 1.10 12.77
C ALA A 55 25.33 -0.09 12.97
N MET A 56 24.84 -1.33 13.12
CA MET A 56 25.68 -2.51 13.27
C MET A 56 26.35 -2.85 11.94
N MET A 57 25.62 -2.82 10.83
CA MET A 57 26.15 -3.09 9.50
C MET A 57 27.27 -2.10 9.15
N GLN A 58 27.03 -0.81 9.40
CA GLN A 58 28.06 0.22 9.19
C GLN A 58 29.27 0.01 10.11
N SER A 59 29.04 -0.29 11.40
CA SER A 59 30.13 -0.52 12.36
C SER A 59 31.01 -1.71 11.99
N VAL A 60 30.40 -2.83 11.59
CA VAL A 60 31.11 -4.06 11.21
C VAL A 60 31.92 -3.83 9.94
N SER A 61 31.34 -3.14 8.95
CA SER A 61 32.05 -2.75 7.73
C SER A 61 33.26 -1.84 8.01
N ALA A 62 33.09 -0.86 8.91
CA ALA A 62 34.14 0.06 9.34
C ALA A 62 35.15 -0.54 10.33
N LYS A 63 34.92 -1.78 10.81
CA LYS A 63 35.70 -2.45 11.87
C LYS A 63 35.82 -1.61 13.16
N SER A 64 34.89 -0.69 13.38
CA SER A 64 34.82 0.17 14.57
C SER A 64 33.39 0.67 14.74
N ARG A 65 32.98 0.99 15.97
CA ARG A 65 31.61 1.44 16.25
C ARG A 65 31.37 2.80 15.60
N VAL A 66 30.40 2.85 14.69
CA VAL A 66 29.97 4.05 14.00
C VAL A 66 28.68 4.56 14.65
N ALA A 67 28.66 5.85 15.01
CA ALA A 67 27.46 6.53 15.44
C ALA A 67 26.74 7.12 14.23
N LEU A 68 25.49 6.72 14.00
CA LEU A 68 24.64 7.32 12.98
C LEU A 68 24.24 8.73 13.39
N GLN A 69 24.19 9.64 12.41
CA GLN A 69 23.69 11.01 12.63
C GLN A 69 22.21 10.98 13.01
N ASP A 70 21.41 10.24 12.25
CA ASP A 70 19.98 10.05 12.46
C ASP A 70 19.56 8.59 12.22
N VAL A 71 18.37 8.26 12.72
CA VAL A 71 17.76 6.93 12.58
C VAL A 71 16.28 7.07 12.25
N GLY A 72 15.80 6.20 11.37
CA GLY A 72 14.38 6.05 11.10
C GLY A 72 13.62 5.58 12.34
N LEU A 73 12.40 6.10 12.54
CA LEU A 73 11.56 5.78 13.69
C LEU A 73 10.45 4.76 13.35
N PHE A 74 10.46 4.20 12.14
CA PHE A 74 9.46 3.20 11.77
C PHE A 74 9.63 1.93 12.61
N SER A 75 10.85 1.44 12.75
CA SER A 75 11.17 0.35 13.68
C SER A 75 11.92 0.91 14.89
N ASP A 76 11.16 1.53 15.80
CA ASP A 76 11.65 2.19 17.01
C ASP A 76 12.42 1.24 17.94
N GLY A 77 11.97 0.00 18.09
CA GLY A 77 12.70 -1.05 18.84
C GLY A 77 14.09 -1.36 18.29
N THR A 78 14.38 -0.98 17.04
CA THR A 78 15.70 -1.13 16.40
C THR A 78 16.37 0.21 16.03
N ALA A 79 15.76 1.35 16.36
CA ALA A 79 16.23 2.68 16.03
C ALA A 79 17.41 3.12 16.92
N VAL A 80 18.58 2.49 16.73
CA VAL A 80 19.76 2.68 17.58
C VAL A 80 20.87 3.38 16.81
N LYS A 81 21.25 4.58 17.27
CA LYS A 81 22.32 5.39 16.65
C LYS A 81 23.72 4.78 16.83
N LEU A 82 23.99 4.17 17.97
CA LEU A 82 25.29 3.60 18.30
C LEU A 82 25.10 2.24 18.96
N VAL A 83 25.63 1.19 18.34
CA VAL A 83 25.54 -0.17 18.86
C VAL A 83 26.33 -0.35 20.15
N GLY A 84 25.97 -1.36 20.95
CA GLY A 84 26.70 -1.70 22.17
C GLY A 84 28.13 -2.16 21.87
N GLU A 85 29.04 -1.97 22.83
CA GLU A 85 30.45 -2.32 22.65
C GLU A 85 30.67 -3.83 22.55
N GLU A 86 30.17 -4.56 23.55
CA GLU A 86 30.31 -6.02 23.59
C GLU A 86 29.48 -6.70 22.49
N THR A 87 28.31 -6.15 22.16
CA THR A 87 27.47 -6.69 21.09
C THR A 87 28.10 -6.46 19.72
N PHE A 88 28.80 -5.35 19.50
CA PHE A 88 29.60 -5.13 18.30
C PHE A 88 30.74 -6.15 18.18
N ARG A 89 31.48 -6.40 19.27
CA ARG A 89 32.57 -7.39 19.29
C ARG A 89 32.05 -8.78 18.91
N VAL A 90 31.01 -9.25 19.61
CA VAL A 90 30.41 -10.57 19.36
C VAL A 90 29.80 -10.66 17.96
N ALA A 91 29.08 -9.64 17.51
CA ALA A 91 28.46 -9.66 16.19
C ALA A 91 29.52 -9.72 15.08
N SER A 92 30.60 -8.94 15.20
CA SER A 92 31.70 -8.92 14.22
C SER A 92 32.42 -10.27 14.09
N GLU A 93 32.43 -11.08 15.16
CA GLU A 93 33.09 -12.39 15.19
C GLU A 93 32.16 -13.54 14.76
N LEU A 94 30.88 -13.51 15.15
CA LEU A 94 30.01 -14.69 15.09
C LEU A 94 28.84 -14.61 14.10
N VAL A 95 28.49 -13.42 13.60
CA VAL A 95 27.37 -13.23 12.66
C VAL A 95 27.87 -13.41 11.24
N ASP A 96 27.23 -14.30 10.47
CA ASP A 96 27.73 -14.69 9.14
C ASP A 96 27.48 -13.63 8.06
N SER A 97 26.37 -12.90 8.17
CA SER A 97 26.00 -11.87 7.20
C SER A 97 24.93 -10.93 7.74
N TYR A 98 24.71 -9.84 7.02
CA TYR A 98 23.73 -8.82 7.37
C TYR A 98 22.87 -8.44 6.17
N ILE A 99 21.61 -8.09 6.43
CA ILE A 99 20.64 -7.66 5.42
C ILE A 99 19.97 -6.38 5.90
N ALA A 100 19.89 -5.39 5.01
CA ALA A 100 19.08 -4.20 5.20
C ALA A 100 17.74 -4.37 4.48
N VAL A 101 16.64 -4.04 5.16
CA VAL A 101 15.28 -4.03 4.62
C VAL A 101 14.68 -2.61 4.71
N ASP A 102 13.75 -2.29 3.82
CA ASP A 102 13.04 -1.01 3.82
C ASP A 102 11.67 -1.12 4.52
N THR A 103 11.02 0.04 4.71
CA THR A 103 9.69 0.14 5.33
C THR A 103 8.65 -0.72 4.61
N ASP A 104 8.67 -0.74 3.28
CA ASP A 104 7.65 -1.43 2.47
C ASP A 104 7.77 -2.95 2.62
N ALA A 105 9.00 -3.48 2.62
CA ALA A 105 9.28 -4.88 2.88
C ALA A 105 8.83 -5.30 4.28
N VAL A 106 9.03 -4.44 5.29
CA VAL A 106 8.56 -4.68 6.66
C VAL A 106 7.04 -4.65 6.74
N CYS A 107 6.36 -3.69 6.11
CA CYS A 107 4.89 -3.64 6.04
C CYS A 107 4.31 -4.91 5.40
N ALA A 108 4.90 -5.36 4.29
CA ALA A 108 4.51 -6.61 3.65
C ALA A 108 4.72 -7.83 4.57
N ALA A 109 5.82 -7.88 5.33
CA ALA A 109 6.08 -8.95 6.27
C ALA A 109 5.09 -8.96 7.46
N ILE A 110 4.70 -7.78 7.99
CA ILE A 110 3.65 -7.70 9.03
C ILE A 110 2.34 -8.32 8.51
N LYS A 111 1.97 -7.98 7.27
CA LYS A 111 0.78 -8.53 6.61
C LYS A 111 0.86 -10.04 6.46
N ASP A 112 1.97 -10.58 5.98
CA ASP A 112 2.17 -12.02 5.82
C ASP A 112 2.02 -12.76 7.15
N ILE A 113 2.68 -12.27 8.21
CA ILE A 113 2.58 -12.84 9.56
C ILE A 113 1.14 -12.87 10.05
N PHE A 114 0.39 -11.77 9.83
CA PHE A 114 -1.02 -11.70 10.20
C PHE A 114 -1.89 -12.66 9.39
N VAL A 115 -1.67 -12.78 8.07
CA VAL A 115 -2.45 -13.68 7.21
C VAL A 115 -2.22 -15.14 7.62
N ASP A 116 -0.97 -15.52 7.89
CA ASP A 116 -0.58 -16.91 8.14
C ASP A 116 -0.89 -17.35 9.57
N THR A 117 -0.58 -16.50 10.56
CA THR A 117 -0.62 -16.90 11.98
C THR A 117 -1.65 -16.13 12.81
N ARG A 118 -2.28 -15.09 12.24
CA ARG A 118 -3.17 -14.14 12.95
C ARG A 118 -2.49 -13.38 14.09
N SER A 119 -1.17 -13.44 14.16
CA SER A 119 -0.37 -12.66 15.09
C SER A 119 -0.17 -11.25 14.55
N ILE A 120 -0.29 -10.25 15.42
CA ILE A 120 0.09 -8.87 15.12
C ILE A 120 1.47 -8.65 15.70
N VAL A 121 2.38 -8.13 14.89
CA VAL A 121 3.74 -7.78 15.29
C VAL A 121 4.00 -6.29 15.05
N GLU A 122 4.92 -5.72 15.82
CA GLU A 122 5.46 -4.39 15.54
C GLU A 122 6.48 -4.46 14.39
N PRO A 123 6.90 -3.32 13.80
CA PRO A 123 7.86 -3.34 12.69
C PRO A 123 9.16 -4.10 12.97
N ALA A 124 9.74 -3.95 14.17
CA ALA A 124 10.93 -4.71 14.57
C ALA A 124 10.69 -6.23 14.53
N GLY A 125 9.51 -6.67 14.97
CA GLY A 125 9.10 -8.07 14.97
C GLY A 125 8.97 -8.68 13.57
N ALA A 126 8.73 -7.87 12.54
CA ALA A 126 8.59 -8.34 11.17
C ALA A 126 9.89 -8.33 10.35
N LEU A 127 10.97 -7.69 10.84
CA LEU A 127 12.25 -7.54 10.13
C LEU A 127 12.81 -8.88 9.63
N ALA A 128 12.84 -9.90 10.50
CA ALA A 128 13.41 -11.19 10.17
C ALA A 128 12.66 -11.88 9.00
N VAL A 129 11.32 -11.76 8.97
CA VAL A 129 10.49 -12.31 7.87
C VAL A 129 10.72 -11.53 6.57
N ALA A 130 10.79 -10.20 6.64
CA ALA A 130 11.12 -9.37 5.47
C ALA A 130 12.47 -9.76 4.85
N ALA A 131 13.49 -9.96 5.71
CA ALA A 131 14.82 -10.37 5.26
C ALA A 131 14.85 -11.78 4.67
N ILE A 132 14.08 -12.74 5.21
CA ILE A 132 13.98 -14.09 4.60
C ILE A 132 13.45 -13.99 3.18
N LYS A 133 12.39 -13.21 2.94
CA LYS A 133 11.82 -13.02 1.58
C LYS A 133 12.87 -12.48 0.62
N GLN A 134 13.60 -11.43 1.02
CA GLN A 134 14.67 -10.84 0.21
C GLN A 134 15.83 -11.83 -0.01
N TYR A 135 16.20 -12.59 1.02
CA TYR A 135 17.26 -13.59 0.97
C TYR A 135 16.94 -14.71 -0.02
N VAL A 136 15.73 -15.28 0.05
CA VAL A 136 15.28 -16.34 -0.84
C VAL A 136 15.19 -15.84 -2.28
N ALA A 137 14.65 -14.64 -2.50
CA ALA A 137 14.56 -14.05 -3.84
C ALA A 137 15.96 -13.83 -4.46
N ARG A 138 16.92 -13.33 -3.67
CA ARG A 138 18.29 -13.07 -4.12
C ARG A 138 19.08 -14.35 -4.38
N ASN A 139 19.00 -15.32 -3.48
CA ASN A 139 19.82 -16.54 -3.52
C ASN A 139 19.14 -17.69 -4.29
N LYS A 140 17.86 -17.56 -4.66
CA LYS A 140 17.07 -18.56 -5.37
C LYS A 140 17.07 -19.93 -4.68
N THR A 141 17.06 -19.92 -3.35
CA THR A 141 17.15 -21.13 -2.52
C THR A 141 15.88 -21.96 -2.63
N LYS A 142 16.02 -23.29 -2.51
CA LYS A 142 14.92 -24.27 -2.56
C LYS A 142 15.19 -25.41 -1.58
N GLY A 143 14.18 -25.78 -0.78
CA GLY A 143 14.28 -26.88 0.18
C GLY A 143 15.14 -26.59 1.41
N GLU A 144 15.50 -25.33 1.64
CA GLU A 144 16.17 -24.88 2.86
C GLU A 144 15.14 -24.49 3.93
N THR A 145 15.53 -24.64 5.19
CA THR A 145 14.70 -24.28 6.35
C THR A 145 15.29 -23.06 7.04
N TYR A 146 14.46 -22.05 7.29
CA TYR A 146 14.88 -20.83 7.99
C TYR A 146 14.02 -20.58 9.23
N ALA A 147 14.61 -19.94 10.23
CA ALA A 147 13.89 -19.44 11.40
C ALA A 147 13.91 -17.91 11.44
N ALA A 148 12.76 -17.30 11.69
CA ALA A 148 12.61 -15.88 11.96
C ALA A 148 12.28 -15.67 13.44
N ILE A 149 12.90 -14.68 14.08
CA ILE A 149 12.51 -14.28 15.43
C ILE A 149 11.55 -13.10 15.34
N LEU A 150 10.29 -13.32 15.72
CA LEU A 150 9.28 -12.28 15.89
C LEU A 150 9.50 -11.58 17.24
N CYS A 151 10.38 -10.58 17.27
CA CYS A 151 10.94 -10.05 18.52
C CYS A 151 10.04 -9.09 19.31
N GLY A 152 8.89 -8.67 18.78
CA GLY A 152 8.01 -7.70 19.45
C GLY A 152 6.67 -7.50 18.75
N ALA A 153 5.71 -6.96 19.50
CA ALA A 153 4.31 -6.79 19.09
C ALA A 153 3.65 -5.51 19.66
N ASN A 154 4.43 -4.57 20.17
CA ASN A 154 3.93 -3.34 20.76
C ASN A 154 3.69 -2.28 19.69
N MET A 155 2.52 -2.35 19.04
CA MET A 155 2.14 -1.42 17.98
C MET A 155 0.77 -0.79 18.26
N ASN A 156 0.69 0.52 18.07
CA ASN A 156 -0.58 1.25 18.11
C ASN A 156 -1.48 0.81 16.96
N PHE A 157 -2.77 0.62 17.25
CA PHE A 157 -3.75 0.17 16.25
C PHE A 157 -3.84 1.11 15.05
N ASP A 158 -3.75 2.43 15.25
CA ASP A 158 -3.75 3.42 14.17
C ASP A 158 -2.58 3.23 13.18
N ARG A 159 -1.47 2.65 13.64
CA ARG A 159 -0.31 2.35 12.79
C ARG A 159 -0.59 1.22 11.81
N LEU A 160 -1.55 0.34 12.10
CA LEU A 160 -1.97 -0.71 11.16
C LEU A 160 -2.53 -0.12 9.88
N ARG A 161 -3.15 1.07 9.92
CA ARG A 161 -3.61 1.75 8.71
C ARG A 161 -2.45 2.06 7.78
N PHE A 162 -1.37 2.64 8.31
CA PHE A 162 -0.17 2.92 7.55
C PHE A 162 0.45 1.63 6.98
N VAL A 163 0.51 0.58 7.80
CA VAL A 163 1.02 -0.74 7.37
C VAL A 163 0.18 -1.31 6.23
N ALA A 164 -1.15 -1.25 6.34
CA ALA A 164 -2.07 -1.74 5.32
C ALA A 164 -1.90 -0.97 4.01
N GLU A 165 -1.89 0.37 4.06
CA GLU A 165 -1.72 1.24 2.90
C GLU A 165 -0.35 1.00 2.22
N ARG A 166 0.75 0.89 2.98
CA ARG A 166 2.09 0.66 2.41
C ARG A 166 2.35 -0.78 1.95
N ALA A 167 1.77 -1.78 2.60
CA ALA A 167 1.90 -3.17 2.17
C ALA A 167 1.28 -3.40 0.78
N GLU A 168 0.14 -2.75 0.48
CA GLU A 168 -0.48 -2.82 -0.85
C GLU A 168 0.40 -2.20 -1.94
N VAL A 169 1.05 -1.08 -1.62
CA VAL A 169 1.99 -0.39 -2.51
C VAL A 169 3.26 -1.22 -2.75
N GLY A 170 3.93 -1.68 -1.69
CA GLY A 170 5.21 -2.40 -1.80
C GLY A 170 5.12 -3.76 -2.49
N GLU A 171 3.96 -4.40 -2.42
CA GLU A 171 3.68 -5.63 -3.15
C GLU A 171 3.29 -5.38 -4.62
N GLU A 172 3.17 -4.13 -5.06
CA GLU A 172 2.57 -3.71 -6.34
C GLU A 172 1.23 -4.40 -6.56
N ARG A 173 0.35 -4.43 -5.54
CA ARG A 173 -1.02 -4.97 -5.62
C ARG A 173 -2.05 -3.95 -6.08
N GLU A 174 -1.66 -2.67 -6.11
CA GLU A 174 -2.44 -1.57 -6.64
C GLU A 174 -1.58 -0.82 -7.67
N ALA A 175 -2.15 -0.55 -8.85
CA ALA A 175 -1.58 0.35 -9.84
C ALA A 175 -2.38 1.64 -9.89
N LEU A 176 -1.67 2.77 -9.85
CA LEU A 176 -2.25 4.12 -9.87
C LEU A 176 -1.99 4.77 -11.22
N PHE A 177 -2.99 5.46 -11.76
CA PHE A 177 -2.90 6.12 -13.06
C PHE A 177 -3.53 7.51 -13.03
N ALA A 178 -2.92 8.45 -13.75
CA ALA A 178 -3.63 9.61 -14.26
C ALA A 178 -3.99 9.34 -15.72
N VAL A 179 -5.29 9.15 -15.98
CA VAL A 179 -5.79 8.86 -17.32
C VAL A 179 -6.45 10.10 -17.89
N THR A 180 -5.98 10.53 -19.06
CA THR A 180 -6.59 11.63 -19.81
C THR A 180 -7.65 11.08 -20.76
N ILE A 181 -8.88 11.54 -20.59
CA ILE A 181 -10.02 11.19 -21.44
C ILE A 181 -10.60 12.46 -22.07
N PRO A 182 -11.19 12.39 -23.28
CA PRO A 182 -11.87 13.55 -23.85
C PRO A 182 -13.06 13.96 -22.97
N GLU A 183 -13.24 15.26 -22.71
CA GLU A 183 -14.33 15.81 -21.90
C GLU A 183 -15.62 15.89 -22.73
N GLU A 184 -16.13 14.72 -23.12
CA GLU A 184 -17.33 14.57 -23.93
C GLU A 184 -18.24 13.46 -23.41
N ARG A 185 -19.49 13.47 -23.88
CA ARG A 185 -20.50 12.51 -23.47
C ARG A 185 -20.08 11.08 -23.81
N GLY A 186 -20.16 10.21 -22.81
CA GLY A 186 -19.86 8.79 -22.95
C GLY A 186 -18.39 8.43 -22.73
N SER A 187 -17.46 9.39 -22.62
CA SER A 187 -16.04 9.09 -22.34
C SER A 187 -15.85 8.27 -21.07
N PHE A 188 -16.46 8.66 -19.96
CA PHE A 188 -16.44 7.90 -18.70
C PHE A 188 -16.93 6.47 -18.88
N LYS A 189 -18.03 6.27 -19.63
CA LYS A 189 -18.59 4.95 -19.88
C LYS A 189 -17.65 4.09 -20.74
N ARG A 190 -17.07 4.66 -21.81
CA ARG A 190 -16.09 3.96 -22.66
C ARG A 190 -14.87 3.55 -21.85
N PHE A 191 -14.36 4.46 -21.02
CA PHE A 191 -13.20 4.20 -20.17
C PHE A 191 -13.49 3.13 -19.11
N CYS A 192 -14.62 3.19 -18.41
CA CYS A 192 -15.00 2.16 -17.44
C CYS A 192 -15.29 0.80 -18.10
N THR A 193 -15.80 0.79 -19.33
CA THR A 193 -15.95 -0.45 -20.13
C THR A 193 -14.57 -1.05 -20.42
N LEU A 194 -13.62 -0.23 -20.87
CA LEU A 194 -12.24 -0.67 -21.11
C LEU A 194 -11.57 -1.24 -19.85
N ILE A 195 -11.79 -0.63 -18.67
CA ILE A 195 -11.30 -1.18 -17.39
C ILE A 195 -11.85 -2.60 -17.17
N GLY A 196 -13.13 -2.83 -17.46
CA GLY A 196 -13.76 -4.15 -17.35
C GLY A 196 -13.22 -5.19 -18.34
N ASP A 197 -12.76 -4.73 -19.51
CA ASP A 197 -12.23 -5.57 -20.60
C ASP A 197 -10.69 -5.71 -20.56
N LEU A 198 -10.03 -5.23 -19.51
CA LEU A 198 -8.58 -5.33 -19.37
C LEU A 198 -8.11 -6.80 -19.41
N PRO A 199 -6.98 -7.08 -20.08
CA PRO A 199 -6.43 -8.43 -20.12
C PRO A 199 -5.94 -8.87 -18.73
N GLY A 200 -5.98 -10.18 -18.48
CA GLY A 200 -5.50 -10.79 -17.24
C GLY A 200 -6.59 -11.10 -16.19
N GLY A 201 -7.85 -10.79 -16.48
CA GLY A 201 -8.99 -11.12 -15.61
C GLY A 201 -9.67 -9.87 -15.02
N PRO A 202 -10.78 -10.06 -14.29
CA PRO A 202 -11.50 -8.96 -13.68
C PRO A 202 -10.65 -8.27 -12.61
N ARG A 203 -10.64 -6.94 -12.63
CA ARG A 203 -9.93 -6.09 -11.66
C ARG A 203 -10.90 -5.26 -10.88
N ASN A 204 -10.63 -5.13 -9.59
CA ASN A 204 -11.34 -4.16 -8.76
C ASN A 204 -10.74 -2.78 -8.96
N VAL A 205 -11.62 -1.79 -9.14
CA VAL A 205 -11.28 -0.38 -9.05
C VAL A 205 -11.14 -0.05 -7.56
N THR A 206 -9.96 0.37 -7.14
CA THR A 206 -9.68 0.78 -5.76
C THR A 206 -9.94 2.27 -5.58
N GLU A 207 -9.64 3.06 -6.61
CA GLU A 207 -9.90 4.50 -6.64
C GLU A 207 -10.41 4.96 -8.00
N PHE A 208 -11.32 5.93 -7.99
CA PHE A 208 -11.79 6.60 -9.19
C PHE A 208 -12.18 8.04 -8.81
N ASN A 209 -11.25 8.97 -9.02
CA ASN A 209 -11.38 10.36 -8.60
C ASN A 209 -11.26 11.30 -9.80
N TYR A 210 -12.20 12.22 -9.91
CA TYR A 210 -12.31 13.18 -11.00
C TYR A 210 -13.00 14.47 -10.52
N ARG A 211 -12.51 15.59 -11.03
CA ARG A 211 -13.19 16.89 -10.99
C ARG A 211 -13.05 17.53 -12.36
N ILE A 212 -14.14 18.11 -12.87
CA ILE A 212 -14.08 18.93 -14.07
C ILE A 212 -13.11 20.10 -13.86
N SER A 213 -12.11 20.23 -14.71
CA SER A 213 -11.11 21.30 -14.62
C SER A 213 -10.83 21.97 -15.97
N ASP A 214 -11.07 21.27 -17.07
CA ASP A 214 -10.92 21.73 -18.44
C ASP A 214 -12.16 21.32 -19.27
N ALA A 215 -12.45 22.03 -20.35
CA ALA A 215 -13.64 21.81 -21.17
C ALA A 215 -13.42 20.82 -22.34
N ALA A 216 -12.18 20.45 -22.64
CA ALA A 216 -11.79 19.55 -23.71
C ALA A 216 -11.20 18.24 -23.18
N GLN A 217 -10.51 18.27 -22.03
CA GLN A 217 -9.86 17.10 -21.45
C GLN A 217 -10.22 16.91 -19.98
N ALA A 218 -10.53 15.67 -19.62
CA ALA A 218 -10.67 15.22 -18.24
C ALA A 218 -9.44 14.43 -17.82
N HIS A 219 -8.90 14.74 -16.63
CA HIS A 219 -7.91 13.89 -15.97
C HIS A 219 -8.59 13.10 -14.87
N VAL A 220 -8.61 11.77 -15.01
CA VAL A 220 -9.18 10.84 -14.06
C VAL A 220 -8.06 10.13 -13.32
N PHE A 221 -8.05 10.26 -12.00
CA PHE A 221 -7.16 9.49 -11.14
C PHE A 221 -7.79 8.14 -10.85
N VAL A 222 -7.13 7.05 -11.24
CA VAL A 222 -7.66 5.69 -11.13
C VAL A 222 -6.67 4.78 -10.43
N GLY A 223 -7.17 4.04 -9.43
CA GLY A 223 -6.48 2.92 -8.81
C GLY A 223 -7.11 1.59 -9.24
N LEU A 224 -6.29 0.63 -9.64
CA LEU A 224 -6.72 -0.72 -10.02
C LEU A 224 -5.93 -1.78 -9.27
N THR A 225 -6.61 -2.83 -8.81
CA THR A 225 -5.94 -4.03 -8.32
C THR A 225 -5.15 -4.74 -9.43
N THR A 226 -3.95 -5.20 -9.08
CA THR A 226 -3.05 -5.97 -9.95
C THR A 226 -2.90 -7.40 -9.41
N HIS A 227 -2.52 -8.32 -10.29
CA HIS A 227 -2.27 -9.73 -9.99
C HIS A 227 -0.79 -10.04 -9.81
N GLY A 228 0.10 -9.10 -10.16
CA GLY A 228 1.53 -9.26 -9.94
C GLY A 228 2.34 -8.06 -10.38
N LYS A 229 3.64 -8.10 -10.04
CA LYS A 229 4.59 -7.03 -10.31
C LYS A 229 4.75 -6.72 -11.79
N GLY A 230 4.93 -5.44 -12.11
CA GLY A 230 5.14 -4.95 -13.49
C GLY A 230 3.88 -5.00 -14.38
N GLU A 231 2.70 -5.22 -13.80
CA GLU A 231 1.45 -5.20 -14.55
C GLU A 231 0.95 -3.78 -14.88
N SER A 232 1.31 -2.78 -14.06
CA SER A 232 0.90 -1.38 -14.24
C SER A 232 1.26 -0.84 -15.63
N ALA A 233 2.48 -1.09 -16.09
CA ALA A 233 2.95 -0.69 -17.41
C ALA A 233 2.14 -1.33 -18.56
N LYS A 234 1.70 -2.59 -18.39
CA LYS A 234 0.86 -3.28 -19.38
C LYS A 234 -0.53 -2.67 -19.45
N ILE A 235 -1.08 -2.30 -18.30
CA ILE A 235 -2.38 -1.62 -18.19
C ILE A 235 -2.30 -0.22 -18.84
N ALA A 236 -1.29 0.58 -18.52
CA ALA A 236 -1.09 1.91 -19.12
C ALA A 236 -0.93 1.85 -20.64
N ALA A 237 -0.17 0.87 -21.15
CA ALA A 237 -0.03 0.63 -22.58
C ALA A 237 -1.35 0.21 -23.24
N ASN A 238 -2.18 -0.57 -22.54
CA ASN A 238 -3.50 -0.97 -23.03
C ASN A 238 -4.46 0.24 -23.13
N PHE A 239 -4.49 1.09 -22.10
CA PHE A 239 -5.25 2.36 -22.14
C PHE A 239 -4.82 3.22 -23.33
N SER A 240 -3.52 3.40 -23.51
CA SER A 240 -2.97 4.23 -24.60
C SER A 240 -3.34 3.68 -25.97
N ARG A 241 -3.33 2.34 -26.15
CA ARG A 241 -3.76 1.68 -27.39
C ARG A 241 -5.22 1.94 -27.75
N HIS A 242 -6.07 2.14 -26.75
CA HIS A 242 -7.50 2.42 -26.93
C HIS A 242 -7.82 3.93 -26.89
N GLY A 243 -6.81 4.80 -27.03
CA GLY A 243 -6.99 6.25 -27.13
C GLY A 243 -7.09 6.98 -25.79
N PHE A 244 -6.78 6.33 -24.68
CA PHE A 244 -6.72 6.95 -23.36
C PHE A 244 -5.26 7.08 -22.92
N GLN A 245 -4.70 8.29 -22.99
CA GLN A 245 -3.34 8.52 -22.52
C GLN A 245 -3.29 8.27 -21.00
N ALA A 246 -2.41 7.38 -20.56
CA ALA A 246 -2.30 6.99 -19.17
C ALA A 246 -0.86 7.20 -18.67
N LEU A 247 -0.73 8.07 -17.68
CA LEU A 247 0.50 8.21 -16.91
C LEU A 247 0.47 7.21 -15.75
N ASP A 248 1.46 6.31 -15.68
CA ASP A 248 1.62 5.37 -14.58
C ASP A 248 2.23 6.08 -13.36
N LEU A 249 1.48 6.09 -12.27
CA LEU A 249 1.80 6.73 -11.00
C LEU A 249 2.16 5.72 -9.90
N THR A 250 2.24 4.43 -10.23
CA THR A 250 2.42 3.34 -9.26
C THR A 250 3.70 3.51 -8.42
N HIS A 251 4.74 4.12 -8.99
CA HIS A 251 6.01 4.39 -8.31
C HIS A 251 6.25 5.88 -8.02
N ASP A 252 5.21 6.72 -8.11
CA ASP A 252 5.30 8.15 -7.84
C ASP A 252 4.90 8.45 -6.38
N ASP A 253 5.86 8.92 -5.58
CA ASP A 253 5.64 9.15 -4.14
C ASP A 253 4.66 10.29 -3.88
N LEU A 254 4.70 11.35 -4.70
CA LEU A 254 3.76 12.46 -4.60
C LEU A 254 2.32 11.98 -4.83
N ALA A 255 2.11 11.11 -5.82
CA ALA A 255 0.81 10.54 -6.12
C ALA A 255 0.28 9.66 -4.99
N LYS A 256 1.12 8.75 -4.49
CA LYS A 256 0.78 7.79 -3.44
C LYS A 256 0.53 8.44 -2.09
N GLU A 257 1.32 9.43 -1.71
CA GLU A 257 1.28 10.00 -0.35
C GLU A 257 0.33 11.20 -0.24
N HIS A 258 0.16 11.95 -1.34
CA HIS A 258 -0.56 13.23 -1.30
C HIS A 258 -1.69 13.32 -2.32
N VAL A 259 -1.39 13.20 -3.63
CA VAL A 259 -2.37 13.57 -4.67
C VAL A 259 -3.62 12.71 -4.59
N ARG A 260 -3.50 11.41 -4.30
CA ARG A 260 -4.67 10.52 -4.13
C ARG A 260 -5.67 11.00 -3.07
N HIS A 261 -5.25 11.85 -2.14
CA HIS A 261 -6.11 12.46 -1.11
C HIS A 261 -6.57 13.88 -1.44
N MET A 262 -6.10 14.46 -2.54
CA MET A 262 -6.32 15.85 -2.93
C MET A 262 -7.10 16.02 -4.24
N VAL A 263 -7.26 14.97 -5.05
CA VAL A 263 -8.08 15.02 -6.27
C VAL A 263 -9.54 15.34 -5.91
N GLY A 264 -10.06 16.44 -6.44
CA GLY A 264 -11.37 16.99 -6.08
C GLY A 264 -11.35 18.49 -6.27
N GLY A 265 -11.02 19.27 -5.25
CA GLY A 265 -10.83 20.72 -5.36
C GLY A 265 -12.03 21.52 -5.92
N ARG A 266 -11.80 22.81 -6.14
CA ARG A 266 -12.81 23.73 -6.69
C ARG A 266 -12.79 23.74 -8.22
N SER A 267 -13.93 24.01 -8.82
CA SER A 267 -14.05 24.19 -10.28
C SER A 267 -15.03 25.28 -10.66
N ALA A 268 -14.62 26.17 -11.56
CA ALA A 268 -15.48 27.21 -12.14
C ALA A 268 -16.42 26.66 -13.23
N LEU A 269 -16.14 25.45 -13.73
CA LEU A 269 -16.94 24.79 -14.77
C LEU A 269 -18.14 24.04 -14.17
N ALA A 270 -18.13 23.76 -12.86
CA ALA A 270 -19.18 23.06 -12.11
C ALA A 270 -20.41 23.96 -11.80
N ARG A 271 -21.00 24.58 -12.82
CA ARG A 271 -22.21 25.40 -12.71
C ARG A 271 -23.46 24.52 -12.54
N ASP A 272 -24.42 25.00 -11.75
CA ASP A 272 -25.66 24.26 -11.41
C ASP A 272 -25.40 22.82 -10.94
N GLU A 273 -24.29 22.61 -10.25
CA GLU A 273 -23.88 21.31 -9.72
C GLU A 273 -24.75 20.91 -8.53
N ARG A 274 -25.37 19.73 -8.64
CA ARG A 274 -26.00 18.99 -7.54
C ARG A 274 -25.03 17.95 -7.02
N LEU A 275 -24.80 17.95 -5.72
CA LEU A 275 -23.88 17.03 -5.07
C LEU A 275 -24.66 15.90 -4.38
N LEU A 276 -24.33 14.67 -4.71
CA LEU A 276 -24.99 13.48 -4.17
C LEU A 276 -23.95 12.55 -3.54
N ARG A 277 -24.25 12.09 -2.33
CA ARG A 277 -23.50 11.04 -1.67
C ARG A 277 -24.28 9.73 -1.77
N PHE A 278 -23.80 8.81 -2.58
CA PHE A 278 -24.39 7.50 -2.78
C PHE A 278 -23.73 6.43 -1.90
N VAL A 279 -24.50 5.39 -1.60
CA VAL A 279 -24.02 4.14 -1.02
C VAL A 279 -24.20 3.06 -2.08
N PHE A 280 -23.10 2.64 -2.72
CA PHE A 280 -23.14 1.56 -3.70
C PHE A 280 -22.95 0.21 -2.99
N PRO A 281 -23.67 -0.84 -3.42
CA PRO A 281 -23.36 -2.19 -2.98
C PRO A 281 -21.97 -2.57 -3.50
N GLU A 282 -21.17 -3.26 -2.69
CA GLU A 282 -19.84 -3.74 -3.06
C GLU A 282 -19.92 -4.96 -4.01
N ARG A 283 -20.45 -4.72 -5.22
CA ARG A 283 -20.53 -5.71 -6.30
C ARG A 283 -19.95 -5.12 -7.58
N PRO A 284 -19.19 -5.92 -8.37
CA PRO A 284 -18.71 -5.48 -9.67
C PRO A 284 -19.85 -4.92 -10.54
N GLY A 285 -19.61 -3.77 -11.18
CA GLY A 285 -20.56 -3.16 -12.12
C GLY A 285 -21.54 -2.14 -11.52
N ALA A 286 -21.52 -1.85 -10.22
CA ALA A 286 -22.37 -0.80 -9.63
C ALA A 286 -22.11 0.59 -10.25
N LEU A 287 -20.83 0.92 -10.48
CA LEU A 287 -20.41 2.11 -11.22
C LEU A 287 -20.96 2.14 -12.65
N MET A 288 -20.88 1.00 -13.35
CA MET A 288 -21.38 0.89 -14.71
C MET A 288 -22.90 1.01 -14.80
N LYS A 289 -23.64 0.47 -13.82
CA LYS A 289 -25.09 0.66 -13.71
C LYS A 289 -25.41 2.14 -13.55
N PHE A 290 -24.71 2.85 -12.66
CA PHE A 290 -24.88 4.29 -12.46
C PHE A 290 -24.66 5.08 -13.75
N LEU A 291 -23.51 4.87 -14.41
CA LEU A 291 -23.17 5.56 -15.67
C LEU A 291 -24.16 5.24 -16.80
N SER A 292 -24.73 4.04 -16.83
CA SER A 292 -25.65 3.61 -17.89
C SER A 292 -27.08 4.15 -17.75
N HIS A 293 -27.52 4.50 -16.53
CA HIS A 293 -28.85 5.09 -16.30
C HIS A 293 -28.84 6.62 -16.41
N MET A 294 -27.67 7.24 -16.50
CA MET A 294 -27.53 8.68 -16.58
C MET A 294 -28.12 9.21 -17.89
N ARG A 295 -28.90 10.29 -17.82
CA ARG A 295 -29.47 10.92 -19.01
C ARG A 295 -28.35 11.58 -19.84
N PRO A 296 -28.41 11.52 -21.18
CA PRO A 296 -27.41 12.15 -22.05
C PRO A 296 -27.25 13.66 -21.86
N GLY A 297 -28.24 14.34 -21.28
CA GLY A 297 -28.22 15.79 -21.05
C GLY A 297 -27.44 16.25 -19.80
N TRP A 298 -27.11 15.34 -18.88
CA TRP A 298 -26.41 15.68 -17.64
C TRP A 298 -24.93 15.39 -17.76
N ASN A 299 -24.12 16.25 -17.15
CA ASN A 299 -22.67 16.11 -17.12
C ASN A 299 -22.19 15.75 -15.72
N ILE A 300 -21.19 14.89 -15.63
CA ILE A 300 -20.50 14.60 -14.36
C ILE A 300 -19.45 15.68 -14.17
N THR A 301 -19.43 16.30 -12.99
CA THR A 301 -18.48 17.36 -12.64
C THR A 301 -17.61 17.03 -11.44
N LEU A 302 -18.01 16.01 -10.69
CA LEU A 302 -17.21 15.41 -9.64
C LEU A 302 -17.53 13.92 -9.58
N PHE A 303 -16.51 13.09 -9.46
CA PHE A 303 -16.66 11.69 -9.11
C PHE A 303 -15.57 11.35 -8.11
N HIS A 304 -15.93 10.90 -6.92
CA HIS A 304 -14.96 10.50 -5.91
C HIS A 304 -15.37 9.16 -5.32
N TYR A 305 -14.56 8.14 -5.61
CA TYR A 305 -14.72 6.78 -5.15
C TYR A 305 -13.39 6.26 -4.63
N ARG A 306 -13.43 5.68 -3.43
CA ARG A 306 -12.33 4.95 -2.84
C ARG A 306 -12.89 3.74 -2.10
N ASN A 307 -12.39 2.55 -2.46
CA ASN A 307 -12.66 1.36 -1.67
C ASN A 307 -11.74 1.37 -0.44
N GLN A 308 -12.32 1.36 0.76
CA GLN A 308 -11.59 1.32 2.03
C GLN A 308 -11.79 -0.01 2.78
N GLY A 309 -12.21 -1.08 2.08
CA GLY A 309 -12.44 -2.39 2.70
C GLY A 309 -13.63 -2.41 3.68
N ALA A 310 -14.55 -1.46 3.55
CA ALA A 310 -15.81 -1.43 4.28
C ALA A 310 -16.93 -2.00 3.39
N ASP A 311 -17.95 -2.63 3.99
CA ASP A 311 -19.09 -3.29 3.31
C ASP A 311 -19.90 -2.40 2.34
N TYR A 312 -19.59 -1.11 2.24
CA TYR A 312 -20.29 -0.15 1.40
C TYR A 312 -19.33 0.85 0.74
N GLY A 313 -19.39 0.96 -0.59
CA GLY A 313 -18.70 2.00 -1.34
C GLY A 313 -19.43 3.33 -1.20
N ARG A 314 -18.87 4.27 -0.45
CA ARG A 314 -19.38 5.65 -0.39
C ARG A 314 -18.81 6.43 -1.57
N ILE A 315 -19.71 6.91 -2.42
CA ILE A 315 -19.34 7.68 -3.62
C ILE A 315 -19.92 9.06 -3.49
N LEU A 316 -19.10 10.05 -3.77
CA LEU A 316 -19.55 11.42 -3.94
C LEU A 316 -19.59 11.72 -5.44
N VAL A 317 -20.74 12.17 -5.95
CA VAL A 317 -20.92 12.52 -7.35
C VAL A 317 -21.49 13.93 -7.45
N GLY A 318 -20.85 14.76 -8.27
CA GLY A 318 -21.36 16.05 -8.71
C GLY A 318 -21.94 15.94 -10.12
N LEU A 319 -23.17 16.40 -10.31
CA LEU A 319 -23.87 16.38 -11.59
C LEU A 319 -24.37 17.78 -11.96
N GLN A 320 -24.16 18.21 -13.20
CA GLN A 320 -24.79 19.41 -13.74
C GLN A 320 -26.20 19.07 -14.21
N VAL A 321 -27.17 19.55 -13.43
CA VAL A 321 -28.59 19.27 -13.66
C VAL A 321 -29.31 20.61 -13.75
N PRO A 322 -29.76 21.03 -14.94
CA PRO A 322 -30.55 22.25 -15.08
C PRO A 322 -31.77 22.21 -14.16
N ARG A 323 -32.14 23.35 -13.56
CA ARG A 323 -33.30 23.41 -12.63
C ARG A 323 -34.59 22.87 -13.25
N ALA A 324 -34.77 23.05 -14.55
CA ALA A 324 -35.92 22.52 -15.30
C ALA A 324 -36.02 20.99 -15.26
N ASP A 325 -34.90 20.29 -15.12
CA ASP A 325 -34.83 18.82 -15.16
C ASP A 325 -35.10 18.17 -13.79
N SER A 326 -35.39 18.95 -12.75
CA SER A 326 -35.51 18.45 -11.36
C SER A 326 -36.45 17.24 -11.21
N LYS A 327 -37.61 17.25 -11.89
CA LYS A 327 -38.55 16.10 -11.87
C LYS A 327 -37.93 14.86 -12.50
N SER A 328 -37.29 15.03 -13.65
CA SER A 328 -36.65 13.93 -14.37
C SER A 328 -35.43 13.37 -13.64
N PHE A 329 -34.74 14.23 -12.87
CA PHE A 329 -33.67 13.86 -11.96
C PHE A 329 -34.16 12.99 -10.82
N GLN A 330 -35.29 13.36 -10.20
CA GLN A 330 -35.87 12.52 -9.16
C GLN A 330 -36.22 11.12 -9.68
N SER A 331 -36.87 11.03 -10.85
CA SER A 331 -37.18 9.73 -11.47
C SER A 331 -35.94 8.89 -11.79
N PHE A 332 -34.81 9.53 -12.13
CA PHE A 332 -33.54 8.83 -12.33
C PHE A 332 -33.04 8.21 -11.01
N LEU A 333 -33.07 8.96 -9.91
CA LEU A 333 -32.64 8.47 -8.59
C LEU A 333 -33.53 7.31 -8.11
N ASP A 334 -34.85 7.44 -8.31
CA ASP A 334 -35.82 6.40 -7.97
C ASP A 334 -35.56 5.10 -8.78
N THR A 335 -35.23 5.24 -10.07
CA THR A 335 -34.91 4.10 -10.95
C THR A 335 -33.56 3.45 -10.61
N LEU A 336 -32.57 4.27 -10.25
CA LEU A 336 -31.24 3.79 -9.89
C LEU A 336 -31.31 2.88 -8.64
N GLY A 337 -32.15 3.25 -7.67
CA GLY A 337 -32.46 2.46 -6.48
C GLY A 337 -31.30 2.35 -5.48
N TYR A 338 -30.31 3.22 -5.58
CA TYR A 338 -29.20 3.28 -4.62
C TYR A 338 -29.51 4.28 -3.50
N PRO A 339 -29.26 3.94 -2.22
CA PRO A 339 -29.38 4.91 -1.13
C PRO A 339 -28.49 6.13 -1.41
N TYR A 340 -29.06 7.31 -1.26
CA TYR A 340 -28.35 8.57 -1.49
C TYR A 340 -28.75 9.65 -0.49
N VAL A 341 -27.87 10.62 -0.31
CA VAL A 341 -28.13 11.88 0.38
C VAL A 341 -27.75 13.02 -0.54
N GLU A 342 -28.63 14.02 -0.67
CA GLU A 342 -28.30 15.25 -1.38
C GLU A 342 -27.54 16.22 -0.47
N GLU A 343 -26.32 16.54 -0.87
CA GLU A 343 -25.36 17.35 -0.14
C GLU A 343 -25.16 18.73 -0.82
N THR A 344 -25.99 19.08 -1.81
CA THR A 344 -25.89 20.31 -2.63
C THR A 344 -25.83 21.58 -1.78
N GLU A 345 -26.53 21.59 -0.64
CA GLU A 345 -26.59 22.73 0.29
C GLU A 345 -25.64 22.58 1.49
N ASN A 346 -24.81 21.52 1.54
CA ASN A 346 -23.90 21.26 2.63
C ASN A 346 -22.83 22.38 2.72
N PRO A 347 -22.62 23.00 3.90
CA PRO A 347 -21.65 24.08 4.06
C PRO A 347 -20.21 23.64 3.75
N VAL A 348 -19.84 22.38 3.98
CA VAL A 348 -18.51 21.83 3.67
C VAL A 348 -18.27 21.83 2.15
N TYR A 349 -19.27 21.41 1.38
CA TYR A 349 -19.21 21.46 -0.09
C TYR A 349 -18.98 22.89 -0.59
N ARG A 350 -19.74 23.86 -0.04
CA ARG A 350 -19.59 25.28 -0.38
C ARG A 350 -18.20 25.84 -0.06
N LEU A 351 -17.62 25.44 1.06
CA LEU A 351 -16.32 25.96 1.51
C LEU A 351 -15.14 25.38 0.72
N PHE A 352 -15.18 24.10 0.32
CA PHE A 352 -13.98 23.42 -0.21
C PHE A 352 -14.06 23.01 -1.67
N LEU A 353 -15.25 22.84 -2.24
CA LEU A 353 -15.43 22.23 -3.56
C LEU A 353 -16.24 23.11 -4.53
N ARG A 354 -17.11 23.97 -4.02
CA ARG A 354 -17.88 24.92 -4.83
C ARG A 354 -17.08 26.22 -5.00
N THR A 355 -17.17 26.80 -6.19
CA THR A 355 -16.61 28.14 -6.49
C THR A 355 -17.65 29.21 -6.23
#